data_AF-A0A1I2RBP8-F1
#
_entry.id   AF-A0A1I2RBP8-F1
#
_cell.length_a   1.000
_cell.length_b   1.000
_cell.length_c   1.000
_cell.angle_alpha   90.00
_cell.angle_beta   90.00
_cell.angle_gamma   90.00
#
_symmetry.space_group_name_H-M   'P 1'
#
loop_
_entity.id
_entity.type
_entity.pdbx_description
1 polymer ?
#
loop_
_entity_poly.entity_id
_entity_poly.type
_entity_poly.pdbx_seq_one_letter_code
_entity_poly.pdbx_strand_id
1 'polypeptide(L)'
;MQPLREPAAKTVITSVTDTVTETTAHANTVQKSIADIARFLQDNFGQKLTAFIAGIEDPKQVGKWSSAQNSPRIDSELRLRAAYQVFQIIELQENCHTARAWMIGMNPQLEDDSPLQAIAEDRHKDVMAAARSYVKGDL
;
A
#
# COMPACT_ATOMS: atom_id res chain seq x y z
N MET A 1 -13.65 -67.82 -16.01
CA MET A 1 -13.48 -68.08 -14.56
C MET A 1 -12.00 -68.28 -14.33
N GLN A 2 -11.22 -67.56 -13.54
CA GLN A 2 -11.39 -66.46 -12.59
C GLN A 2 -10.02 -65.70 -12.62
N PRO A 3 -9.97 -64.36 -12.42
CA PRO A 3 -8.79 -63.52 -12.67
C PRO A 3 -7.98 -63.25 -11.39
N LEU A 4 -6.67 -62.95 -11.49
CA LEU A 4 -5.95 -62.16 -10.48
C LEU A 4 -4.58 -61.68 -10.99
N ARG A 5 -4.45 -60.36 -11.24
CA ARG A 5 -3.49 -59.42 -10.61
C ARG A 5 -3.37 -58.15 -11.45
N GLU A 6 -3.78 -57.05 -10.83
CA GLU A 6 -3.70 -55.65 -11.27
C GLU A 6 -2.26 -55.07 -11.09
N PRO A 7 -1.98 -53.83 -11.54
CA PRO A 7 -0.90 -53.53 -12.49
C PRO A 7 0.37 -52.93 -11.84
N ALA A 8 1.49 -53.00 -12.57
CA ALA A 8 2.73 -52.29 -12.24
C ALA A 8 2.84 -50.96 -13.00
N ALA A 9 3.23 -49.94 -12.24
CA ALA A 9 3.24 -48.52 -12.55
C ALA A 9 4.05 -48.10 -13.79
N LYS A 10 3.54 -47.10 -14.51
CA LYS A 10 4.32 -46.28 -15.45
C LYS A 10 4.96 -45.11 -14.69
N THR A 11 6.29 -45.09 -14.72
CA THR A 11 7.15 -43.95 -14.36
C THR A 11 6.87 -42.76 -15.28
N VAL A 12 6.62 -41.58 -14.69
CA VAL A 12 6.78 -40.28 -15.34
C VAL A 12 7.76 -39.46 -14.50
N ILE A 13 8.84 -39.09 -15.15
CA ILE A 13 9.98 -38.28 -14.70
C ILE A 13 9.61 -36.80 -14.76
N THR A 14 9.75 -36.04 -13.67
CA THR A 14 9.91 -34.58 -13.73
C THR A 14 10.66 -34.08 -12.48
N SER A 15 11.75 -33.37 -12.73
CA SER A 15 12.72 -32.80 -11.79
C SER A 15 12.08 -31.76 -10.85
N VAL A 16 12.32 -31.87 -9.54
CA VAL A 16 11.74 -30.96 -8.50
C VAL A 16 12.82 -30.06 -7.86
N THR A 17 13.97 -29.86 -8.51
CA THR A 17 15.10 -29.16 -7.88
C THR A 17 15.22 -27.66 -8.15
N ASP A 18 14.31 -27.03 -8.89
CA ASP A 18 14.45 -25.59 -9.26
C ASP A 18 13.44 -24.62 -8.62
N THR A 19 12.44 -25.07 -7.86
CA THR A 19 11.35 -24.17 -7.43
C THR A 19 11.48 -23.57 -6.03
N VAL A 20 12.48 -23.97 -5.22
CA VAL A 20 12.57 -23.53 -3.81
C VAL A 20 13.58 -22.39 -3.61
N THR A 21 14.51 -22.17 -4.54
CA THR A 21 15.60 -21.18 -4.36
C THR A 21 15.32 -19.82 -4.99
N GLU A 22 14.37 -19.71 -5.93
CA GLU A 22 13.98 -18.42 -6.54
C GLU A 22 12.96 -17.63 -5.68
N THR A 23 12.20 -18.29 -4.81
CA THR A 23 11.13 -17.64 -4.04
C THR A 23 11.65 -16.76 -2.89
N THR A 24 12.89 -16.95 -2.43
CA THR A 24 13.49 -16.14 -1.35
C THR A 24 14.30 -14.94 -1.84
N ALA A 25 14.57 -14.83 -3.14
CA ALA A 25 15.30 -13.70 -3.73
C ALA A 25 14.36 -12.65 -4.39
N HIS A 26 13.13 -13.03 -4.75
CA HIS A 26 12.15 -12.13 -5.36
C HIS A 26 11.17 -11.47 -4.37
N ALA A 27 11.14 -11.91 -3.11
CA ALA A 27 10.33 -11.29 -2.06
C ALA A 27 10.93 -9.99 -1.46
N ASN A 28 12.16 -9.64 -1.85
CA ASN A 28 12.90 -8.47 -1.32
C ASN A 28 12.89 -7.24 -2.24
N THR A 29 12.11 -7.26 -3.32
CA THR A 29 12.09 -6.16 -4.30
C THR A 29 10.70 -5.48 -4.27
N VAL A 30 10.69 -4.25 -3.74
CA VAL A 30 9.62 -3.22 -3.72
C VAL A 30 8.60 -3.23 -2.57
N GLN A 31 9.05 -3.15 -1.31
CA GLN A 31 8.35 -2.27 -0.36
C GLN A 31 9.10 -0.93 -0.35
N LYS A 32 8.49 0.16 -0.86
CA LYS A 32 9.13 1.48 -0.83
C LYS A 32 9.59 1.80 0.59
N SER A 33 10.80 2.35 0.71
CA SER A 33 11.33 2.79 1.98
C SER A 33 10.43 3.89 2.58
N ILE A 34 10.44 4.04 3.90
CA ILE A 34 9.66 5.11 4.52
C ILE A 34 10.15 6.50 4.09
N ALA A 35 11.42 6.64 3.72
CA ALA A 35 11.97 7.87 3.16
C ALA A 35 11.38 8.19 1.79
N ASP A 36 11.27 7.20 0.91
CA ASP A 36 10.64 7.37 -0.42
C ASP A 36 9.16 7.72 -0.30
N ILE A 37 8.46 7.12 0.67
CA ILE A 37 7.05 7.41 0.95
C ILE A 37 6.90 8.83 1.50
N ALA A 38 7.72 9.23 2.47
CA ALA A 38 7.70 10.58 3.01
C ALA A 38 8.01 11.62 1.93
N ARG A 39 8.95 11.33 1.03
CA ARG A 39 9.26 12.19 -0.13
C ARG A 39 8.07 12.29 -1.09
N PHE A 40 7.48 11.16 -1.47
CA PHE A 40 6.32 11.12 -2.34
C PHE A 40 5.16 11.95 -1.79
N LEU A 41 4.82 11.77 -0.51
CA LEU A 41 3.74 12.52 0.13
C LEU A 41 4.07 14.00 0.24
N GLN A 42 5.32 14.34 0.57
CA GLN A 42 5.79 15.72 0.58
C GLN A 42 5.65 16.38 -0.81
N ASP A 43 5.99 15.69 -1.88
CA ASP A 43 5.98 16.26 -3.23
C ASP A 43 4.54 16.44 -3.75
N ASN A 44 3.61 15.55 -3.36
CA ASN A 44 2.21 15.64 -3.75
C ASN A 44 1.39 16.60 -2.86
N PHE A 45 1.63 16.61 -1.56
CA PHE A 45 0.78 17.28 -0.56
C PHE A 45 1.47 18.41 0.19
N GLY A 46 2.80 18.52 0.08
CA GLY A 46 3.61 19.43 0.87
C GLY A 46 3.91 18.90 2.28
N GLN A 47 4.91 19.50 2.92
CA GLN A 47 5.36 19.10 4.26
C GLN A 47 4.27 19.24 5.32
N LYS A 48 3.51 20.34 5.30
CA LYS A 48 2.48 20.60 6.33
C LYS A 48 1.38 19.55 6.34
N LEU A 49 0.83 19.21 5.18
CA LEU A 49 -0.22 18.21 5.09
C LEU A 49 0.33 16.81 5.37
N THR A 50 1.56 16.52 4.95
CA THR A 50 2.24 15.26 5.31
C THR A 50 2.46 15.11 6.82
N ALA A 51 2.80 16.21 7.50
CA ALA A 51 2.96 16.23 8.96
C ALA A 51 1.62 16.00 9.68
N PHE A 52 0.54 16.63 9.18
CA PHE A 52 -0.82 16.39 9.65
C PHE A 52 -1.21 14.91 9.52
N ILE A 53 -1.01 14.29 8.35
CA ILE A 53 -1.25 12.85 8.13
C ILE A 53 -0.46 11.99 9.12
N ALA A 54 0.80 12.34 9.36
CA ALA A 54 1.67 11.61 10.28
C ALA A 54 1.31 11.84 11.77
N GLY A 55 0.41 12.77 12.09
CA GLY A 55 0.04 13.13 13.46
C GLY A 55 1.17 13.82 14.22
N ILE A 56 1.95 14.68 13.56
CA ILE A 56 3.06 15.42 14.17
C ILE A 56 2.93 16.93 13.98
N GLU A 57 3.44 17.70 14.95
CA GLU A 57 3.35 19.17 14.95
C GLU A 57 4.42 19.86 14.10
N ASP A 58 5.63 19.28 13.98
CA ASP A 58 6.77 19.90 13.27
C ASP A 58 6.91 19.37 11.83
N PRO A 59 6.50 20.12 10.79
CA PRO A 59 6.59 19.65 9.41
C PRO A 59 8.00 19.46 8.89
N LYS A 60 9.02 20.04 9.54
CA LYS A 60 10.43 19.85 9.14
C LYS A 60 10.89 18.40 9.33
N GLN A 61 10.24 17.64 10.21
CA GLN A 61 10.51 16.22 10.39
C GLN A 61 10.25 15.42 9.11
N VAL A 62 9.24 15.81 8.31
CA VAL A 62 8.96 15.18 7.02
C VAL A 62 10.15 15.31 6.06
N GLY A 63 10.79 16.49 6.02
CA GLY A 63 12.00 16.71 5.23
C GLY A 63 13.20 15.87 5.69
N LYS A 64 13.33 15.62 7.00
CA LYS A 64 14.37 14.74 7.54
C LYS A 64 14.09 13.27 7.21
N TRP A 65 12.84 12.83 7.26
CA TRP A 65 12.43 11.49 6.84
C TRP A 65 12.66 11.29 5.34
N SER A 66 12.25 12.24 4.50
CA SER A 66 12.38 12.15 3.05
C SER A 66 13.83 12.11 2.56
N SER A 67 14.77 12.60 3.38
CA SER A 67 16.22 12.53 3.16
C SER A 67 16.90 11.41 3.96
N ALA A 68 16.12 10.53 4.60
CA ALA A 68 16.60 9.42 5.43
C ALA A 68 17.55 9.83 6.57
N GLN A 69 17.49 11.09 7.04
CA GLN A 69 18.28 11.57 8.18
C GLN A 69 17.81 10.95 9.50
N ASN A 70 16.52 10.66 9.63
CA ASN A 70 15.91 9.92 10.72
C ASN A 70 14.64 9.21 10.24
N SER A 71 13.97 8.49 11.15
CA SER A 71 12.75 7.74 10.86
C SER A 71 11.56 8.26 11.68
N PRO A 72 10.32 8.15 11.15
CA PRO A 72 9.12 8.40 11.92
C PRO A 72 8.92 7.35 13.03
N ARG A 73 8.03 7.65 13.99
CA ARG A 73 7.52 6.64 14.92
C ARG A 73 6.61 5.65 14.19
N ILE A 74 6.37 4.48 14.78
CA ILE A 74 5.54 3.41 14.17
C ILE A 74 4.17 3.95 13.72
N ASP A 75 3.46 4.68 14.58
CA ASP A 75 2.11 5.17 14.23
C ASP A 75 2.17 6.13 13.03
N SER A 76 3.08 7.10 13.06
CA SER A 76 3.32 8.00 11.92
C SER A 76 3.69 7.23 10.64
N GLU A 77 4.54 6.19 10.74
CA GLU A 77 4.89 5.35 9.61
C GLU A 77 3.66 4.63 9.03
N LEU A 78 2.80 4.06 9.88
CA LEU A 78 1.58 3.38 9.46
C LEU A 78 0.65 4.33 8.69
N ARG A 79 0.44 5.56 9.20
CA ARG A 79 -0.39 6.57 8.52
C ARG A 79 0.19 6.97 7.16
N LEU A 80 1.50 7.22 7.09
CA LEU A 80 2.18 7.56 5.84
C LEU A 80 2.08 6.41 4.81
N ARG A 81 2.24 5.15 5.25
CA ARG A 81 2.09 3.98 4.38
C ARG A 81 0.65 3.83 3.89
N ALA A 82 -0.34 4.02 4.77
CA ALA A 82 -1.74 3.99 4.38
C ALA A 82 -2.06 5.04 3.32
N ALA A 83 -1.64 6.30 3.53
CA ALA A 83 -1.84 7.38 2.56
C ALA A 83 -1.19 7.08 1.20
N TYR A 84 0.04 6.56 1.21
CA TYR A 84 0.72 6.15 -0.01
C TYR A 84 -0.04 5.04 -0.74
N GLN A 85 -0.41 3.96 -0.03
CA GLN A 85 -1.11 2.84 -0.66
C GLN A 85 -2.45 3.24 -1.27
N VAL A 86 -3.25 4.03 -0.54
CA VAL A 86 -4.54 4.52 -1.03
C VAL A 86 -4.35 5.40 -2.27
N PHE A 87 -3.37 6.31 -2.26
CA PHE A 87 -3.06 7.13 -3.43
C PHE A 87 -2.76 6.27 -4.65
N GLN A 88 -1.90 5.25 -4.50
CA GLN A 88 -1.52 4.37 -5.62
C GLN A 88 -2.71 3.58 -6.17
N ILE A 89 -3.67 3.18 -5.33
CA ILE A 89 -4.88 2.47 -5.78
C ILE A 89 -5.70 3.37 -6.71
N ILE A 90 -5.92 4.63 -6.33
CA ILE A 90 -6.69 5.57 -7.15
C ILE A 90 -5.92 5.99 -8.40
N GLU A 91 -4.62 6.27 -8.26
CA GLU A 91 -3.76 6.67 -9.38
C GLU A 91 -3.68 5.60 -10.46
N LEU A 92 -3.65 4.31 -10.08
CA LEU A 92 -3.60 3.21 -11.03
C LEU A 92 -4.85 3.12 -11.90
N GLN A 93 -6.02 3.46 -11.35
CA GLN A 93 -7.28 3.45 -12.09
C GLN A 93 -7.50 4.75 -12.88
N GLU A 94 -6.95 5.85 -12.39
CA GLU A 94 -7.19 7.19 -12.92
C GLU A 94 -5.87 7.82 -13.40
N ASN A 95 -5.44 8.87 -12.69
CA ASN A 95 -4.19 9.58 -12.90
C ASN A 95 -3.80 10.31 -11.61
N CYS A 96 -2.56 10.76 -11.54
CA CYS A 96 -1.99 11.45 -10.38
C CYS A 96 -2.84 12.65 -9.92
N HIS A 97 -3.36 13.46 -10.85
CA HIS A 97 -4.16 14.64 -10.51
C HIS A 97 -5.48 14.25 -9.82
N THR A 98 -6.16 13.24 -10.37
CA THR A 98 -7.43 12.74 -9.84
C THR A 98 -7.23 12.05 -8.50
N ALA A 99 -6.18 11.24 -8.35
CA ALA A 99 -5.81 10.63 -7.08
C ALA A 99 -5.55 11.69 -6.01
N ARG A 100 -4.79 12.74 -6.33
CA ARG A 100 -4.55 13.85 -5.41
C ARG A 100 -5.84 14.56 -5.01
N ALA A 101 -6.73 14.85 -5.95
CA ALA A 101 -8.02 15.49 -5.70
C ALA A 101 -8.92 14.61 -4.83
N TRP A 102 -8.97 13.30 -5.09
CA TRP A 102 -9.73 12.34 -4.31
C TRP A 102 -9.24 12.27 -2.86
N MET A 103 -7.91 12.30 -2.65
CA MET A 103 -7.31 12.26 -1.32
C MET A 103 -7.63 13.48 -0.44
N ILE A 104 -7.82 14.65 -1.04
CA ILE A 104 -8.11 15.92 -0.33
C ILE A 104 -9.60 16.29 -0.30
N GLY A 105 -10.40 15.73 -1.22
CA GLY A 105 -11.82 16.05 -1.35
C GLY A 105 -12.66 15.35 -0.30
N MET A 106 -13.83 15.92 0.00
CA MET A 106 -14.84 15.30 0.87
C MET A 106 -15.29 13.97 0.26
N ASN A 107 -15.40 12.94 1.09
CA ASN A 107 -15.82 11.62 0.66
C ASN A 107 -17.04 11.15 1.47
N PRO A 108 -18.23 11.00 0.85
CA PRO A 108 -19.44 10.58 1.55
C PRO A 108 -19.35 9.19 2.21
N GLN A 109 -18.47 8.32 1.72
CA GLN A 109 -18.21 7.02 2.35
C GLN A 109 -17.41 7.13 3.65
N LEU A 110 -16.87 8.32 3.95
CA LEU A 110 -16.04 8.62 5.11
C LEU A 110 -16.69 9.67 6.03
N GLU A 111 -18.02 9.77 6.03
CA GLU A 111 -18.75 10.79 6.83
C GLU A 111 -18.38 12.21 6.40
N ASP A 112 -18.16 12.41 5.09
CA ASP A 112 -17.73 13.67 4.46
C ASP A 112 -16.31 14.16 4.81
N ASP A 113 -15.56 13.40 5.61
CA ASP A 113 -14.13 13.63 5.77
C ASP A 113 -13.35 13.31 4.49
N SER A 114 -12.25 14.03 4.29
CA SER A 114 -11.29 13.62 3.25
C SER A 114 -10.56 12.34 3.64
N PRO A 115 -10.13 11.52 2.67
CA PRO A 115 -9.29 10.35 2.91
C PRO A 115 -8.05 10.65 3.77
N LEU A 116 -7.42 11.82 3.60
CA LEU A 116 -6.26 12.21 4.41
C LEU A 116 -6.62 12.54 5.86
N GLN A 117 -7.78 13.16 6.12
CA GLN A 117 -8.27 13.38 7.49
C GLN A 117 -8.57 12.05 8.18
N ALA A 118 -9.32 11.18 7.52
CA ALA A 118 -9.65 9.86 8.07
C ALA A 118 -8.39 9.02 8.38
N ILE A 119 -7.36 9.09 7.53
CA ILE A 119 -6.05 8.46 7.81
C ILE A 119 -5.36 9.10 9.03
N ALA A 120 -5.37 10.42 9.15
CA ALA A 120 -4.79 11.10 10.32
C ALA A 120 -5.47 10.67 11.63
N GLU A 121 -6.74 10.28 11.57
CA GLU A 121 -7.57 9.78 12.68
C GLU A 121 -7.57 8.25 12.82
N ASP A 122 -6.62 7.56 12.18
CA ASP A 122 -6.44 6.11 12.23
C ASP A 122 -7.57 5.25 11.62
N ARG A 123 -8.46 5.85 10.83
CA ARG A 123 -9.54 5.17 10.08
C ARG A 123 -9.03 4.54 8.77
N HIS A 124 -7.82 4.01 8.76
CA HIS A 124 -7.14 3.45 7.56
C HIS A 124 -7.97 2.38 6.84
N LYS A 125 -8.71 1.56 7.60
CA LYS A 125 -9.54 0.47 7.07
C LYS A 125 -10.71 1.00 6.26
N ASP A 126 -11.33 2.09 6.72
CA ASP A 126 -12.49 2.71 6.09
C ASP A 126 -12.07 3.37 4.78
N VAL A 127 -10.95 4.09 4.80
CA VAL A 127 -10.39 4.71 3.60
C VAL A 127 -10.00 3.67 2.55
N MET A 128 -9.42 2.55 2.97
CA MET A 128 -9.13 1.43 2.08
C MET A 128 -10.40 0.78 1.51
N ALA A 129 -11.49 0.71 2.28
CA ALA A 129 -12.77 0.22 1.78
C ALA A 129 -13.36 1.17 0.73
N ALA A 130 -13.35 2.48 1.01
CA ALA A 130 -13.81 3.52 0.08
C ALA A 130 -13.00 3.50 -1.23
N ALA A 131 -11.66 3.39 -1.15
CA ALA A 131 -10.81 3.31 -2.33
C ALA A 131 -11.12 2.07 -3.20
N ARG A 132 -11.37 0.92 -2.57
CA ARG A 132 -11.79 -0.29 -3.30
C ARG A 132 -13.18 -0.13 -3.93
N SER A 133 -14.10 0.57 -3.27
CA SER A 133 -15.43 0.91 -3.81
C SER A 133 -15.30 1.78 -5.05
N TYR A 134 -14.45 2.81 -4.98
CA TYR A 134 -14.14 3.70 -6.10
C TYR A 134 -13.66 2.91 -7.32
N VAL A 135 -12.68 2.04 -7.14
CA VAL A 135 -12.11 1.25 -8.25
C VAL A 135 -13.12 0.27 -8.86
N LYS A 136 -14.09 -0.22 -8.09
CA LYS A 136 -15.16 -1.08 -8.61
C LYS A 136 -16.25 -0.31 -9.37
N GLY A 137 -16.31 1.00 -9.22
CA GLY A 137 -17.41 1.84 -9.73
C GLY A 137 -18.67 1.79 -8.87
N ASP A 138 -18.56 1.36 -7.61
CA ASP A 138 -19.67 1.24 -6.66
C ASP A 138 -19.90 2.55 -5.86
N LEU A 139 -19.78 3.71 -6.53
CA LEU A 139 -19.94 5.05 -5.93
C LEU A 139 -21.23 5.73 -6.40
#